data_AF-A0A5R8LAJ9-F1
#
_entry.id   AF-A0A5R8LAJ9-F1
#
_cell.length_a   1.000
_cell.length_b   1.000
_cell.length_c   1.000
_cell.angle_alpha   90.00
_cell.angle_beta   90.00
_cell.angle_gamma   90.00
#
_symmetry.space_group_name_H-M   'P 1'
#
loop_
_entity.id
_entity.type
_entity.pdbx_description
1 polymer ?
#
loop_
_entity_poly.entity_id
_entity_poly.type
_entity_poly.pdbx_seq_one_letter_code
_entity_poly.pdbx_strand_id
1 'polypeptide(L)'
;MPDLSQRRVGGRVRLVDPSGRPLAGARARVEQTAHAFGFGNIGFDFLEWIGGAPDLEGARELEHFGGALSPDPERLAADYLDLFNAVTLPFYWRGYEPQRGQTDEVRLKRTAEWFAARDVQIKGHPLVWHTLTPSWLLDLSDTEVEDVLRDRVRTTVANFAGVIDLWDAINEAVILPVFTAEENAVTRLAQSKGRVEMVKLAFESAREANPDARLVLNDFDLSADYERLIADCLDAGIQIDALGVQTHMHQGFRGEEQIAQILERFAAFGLPLQMTETTLLSGDIMPPEIVDLNDYIVDEWPSTPEGEARQADEIVRHYRTVLANPAVESLTYWGITDHGSWLGAPAGILRADGSRKPAYDALHALIRGEWWMGSTDLTADADGIVAVDGFAGRYRVDSGAASAVVEVSDSTPIEIVVDPDAR
;
A
#
# COMPACT_ATOMS: atom_id res chain seq x y z
N MET A 1 12.55 22.79 1.20
CA MET A 1 12.11 21.45 1.65
C MET A 1 10.73 21.63 2.28
N PRO A 2 9.76 20.74 1.99
CA PRO A 2 8.42 20.84 2.56
C PRO A 2 8.44 20.64 4.07
N ASP A 3 7.45 21.21 4.76
CA ASP A 3 7.25 21.00 6.19
C ASP A 3 6.68 19.60 6.45
N LEU A 4 7.35 18.86 7.34
CA LEU A 4 6.97 17.51 7.76
C LEU A 4 6.66 17.46 9.26
N SER A 5 6.44 18.61 9.90
CA SER A 5 6.13 18.70 11.34
C SER A 5 4.92 17.86 11.74
N GLN A 6 3.89 17.78 10.88
CA GLN A 6 2.71 16.92 11.05
C GLN A 6 3.01 15.42 11.10
N ARG A 7 4.20 14.99 10.64
CA ARG A 7 4.65 13.60 10.68
C ARG A 7 5.50 13.30 11.91
N ARG A 8 5.82 14.31 12.72
CA ARG A 8 6.59 14.16 13.95
C ARG A 8 5.67 14.16 15.15
N VAL A 9 6.05 13.38 16.15
CA VAL A 9 5.34 13.27 17.44
C VAL A 9 6.32 13.54 18.57
N GLY A 10 5.84 14.27 19.58
CA GLY A 10 6.57 14.54 20.81
C GLY A 10 5.92 13.80 21.97
N GLY A 11 6.18 12.51 22.10
CA GLY A 11 5.56 11.73 23.17
C GLY A 11 6.45 11.53 24.39
N ARG A 12 5.80 11.01 25.44
CA ARG A 12 6.36 10.95 26.79
C ARG A 12 6.22 9.54 27.32
N VAL A 13 7.31 8.97 27.79
CA VAL A 13 7.32 7.64 28.42
C VAL A 13 7.79 7.79 29.85
N ARG A 14 6.99 7.36 30.81
CA ARG A 14 7.34 7.43 32.24
C ARG A 14 7.92 6.10 32.69
N LEU A 15 9.14 6.13 33.21
CA LEU A 15 9.78 4.99 33.86
C LEU A 15 9.45 5.03 35.35
N VAL A 16 8.86 3.95 35.86
CA VAL A 16 8.47 3.81 37.28
C VAL A 16 9.01 2.53 37.87
N ASP A 17 9.24 2.51 39.18
CA ASP A 17 9.53 1.28 39.93
C ASP A 17 8.25 0.43 40.13
N PRO A 18 8.34 -0.80 40.66
CA PRO A 18 7.16 -1.64 40.91
C PRO A 18 6.11 -1.04 41.88
N SER A 19 6.46 0.01 42.62
CA SER A 19 5.55 0.75 43.49
C SER A 19 4.92 1.99 42.83
N GLY A 20 5.24 2.24 41.55
CA GLY A 20 4.77 3.38 40.78
C GLY A 20 5.57 4.67 41.03
N ARG A 21 6.73 4.61 41.71
CA ARG A 21 7.55 5.80 41.93
C ARG A 21 8.39 6.11 40.70
N PRO A 22 8.46 7.37 40.25
CA PRO A 22 9.29 7.76 39.12
C PRO A 22 10.77 7.45 39.30
N LEU A 23 11.40 6.96 38.23
CA LEU A 23 12.82 6.64 38.20
C LEU A 23 13.63 7.80 37.60
N ALA A 24 13.84 8.84 38.41
CA ALA A 24 14.60 10.01 37.99
C ALA A 24 16.06 9.67 37.62
N GLY A 25 16.54 10.17 36.49
CA GLY A 25 17.91 9.94 36.00
C GLY A 25 18.16 8.53 35.45
N ALA A 26 17.14 7.67 35.37
CA ALA A 26 17.26 6.37 34.73
C ALA A 26 17.58 6.54 33.23
N ARG A 27 18.41 5.64 32.71
CA ARG A 27 18.73 5.60 31.27
C ARG A 27 17.75 4.68 30.56
N ALA A 28 17.34 5.07 29.36
CA ALA A 28 16.63 4.20 28.45
C ALA A 28 17.17 4.37 27.03
N ARG A 29 17.35 3.25 26.34
CA ARG A 29 17.58 3.22 24.90
C ARG A 29 16.24 3.25 24.20
N VAL A 30 16.05 4.23 23.33
CA VAL A 30 14.84 4.39 22.54
C VAL A 30 15.18 4.25 21.06
N GLU A 31 14.42 3.42 20.36
CA GLU A 31 14.55 3.26 18.91
C GLU A 31 13.16 3.13 18.28
N GLN A 32 12.99 3.75 17.11
CA GLN A 32 11.79 3.52 16.32
C GLN A 32 11.83 2.09 15.78
N THR A 33 10.68 1.43 15.73
CA THR A 33 10.52 0.06 15.21
C THR A 33 9.54 -0.03 14.06
N ALA A 34 8.67 0.97 13.89
CA ALA A 34 7.80 1.09 12.73
C ALA A 34 7.39 2.55 12.52
N HIS A 35 7.17 2.94 11.27
CA HIS A 35 6.47 4.19 10.94
C HIS A 35 4.96 4.02 11.09
N ALA A 36 4.26 5.10 11.46
CA ALA A 36 2.80 5.17 11.36
C ALA A 36 2.35 5.41 9.92
N PHE A 37 3.14 6.13 9.12
CA PHE A 37 2.90 6.27 7.69
C PHE A 37 3.15 4.93 6.98
N GLY A 38 2.23 4.53 6.11
CA GLY A 38 2.36 3.31 5.32
C GLY A 38 3.31 3.53 4.13
N PHE A 39 4.55 3.11 4.26
CA PHE A 39 5.48 2.96 3.13
C PHE A 39 5.24 1.59 2.49
N GLY A 40 4.56 1.60 1.35
CA GLY A 40 4.06 0.42 0.68
C GLY A 40 4.83 0.03 -0.58
N ASN A 41 4.79 -1.25 -0.91
CA ASN A 41 5.08 -1.76 -2.25
C ASN A 41 4.20 -2.99 -2.55
N ILE A 42 4.04 -3.38 -3.81
CA ILE A 42 3.36 -4.63 -4.14
C ILE A 42 4.17 -5.84 -3.65
N GLY A 43 3.48 -6.90 -3.24
CA GLY A 43 4.07 -8.15 -2.76
C GLY A 43 4.06 -9.27 -3.80
N PHE A 44 3.92 -8.94 -5.08
CA PHE A 44 3.56 -9.91 -6.12
C PHE A 44 4.72 -10.89 -6.38
N ASP A 45 5.96 -10.40 -6.31
CA ASP A 45 7.20 -11.20 -6.45
C ASP A 45 7.36 -12.31 -5.40
N PHE A 46 6.61 -12.24 -4.30
CA PHE A 46 6.73 -13.19 -3.20
C PHE A 46 5.69 -14.32 -3.22
N LEU A 47 4.69 -14.25 -4.12
CA LEU A 47 3.59 -15.22 -4.15
C LEU A 47 4.07 -16.64 -4.42
N GLU A 48 4.92 -16.83 -5.42
CA GLU A 48 5.43 -18.16 -5.75
C GLU A 48 6.40 -18.67 -4.67
N TRP A 49 7.29 -17.82 -4.17
CA TRP A 49 8.27 -18.21 -3.15
C TRP A 49 7.63 -18.59 -1.81
N ILE A 50 6.65 -17.81 -1.34
CA ILE A 50 6.03 -18.01 -0.02
C ILE A 50 4.81 -18.91 -0.12
N GLY A 51 3.90 -18.57 -1.02
CA GLY A 51 2.62 -19.25 -1.14
C GLY A 51 2.72 -20.57 -1.91
N GLY A 52 3.70 -20.69 -2.81
CA GLY A 52 3.96 -21.84 -3.67
C GLY A 52 3.67 -21.57 -5.14
N ALA A 53 4.13 -22.45 -6.02
CA ALA A 53 3.81 -22.38 -7.45
C ALA A 53 2.28 -22.45 -7.66
N PRO A 54 1.74 -21.75 -8.66
CA PRO A 54 0.32 -21.82 -8.98
C PRO A 54 -0.03 -23.25 -9.39
N ASP A 55 -1.06 -23.79 -8.77
CA ASP A 55 -1.59 -25.13 -9.04
C ASP A 55 -2.82 -25.11 -9.95
N LEU A 56 -3.42 -23.93 -10.17
CA LEU A 56 -4.57 -23.74 -11.04
C LEU A 56 -4.17 -23.61 -12.52
N GLU A 57 -4.85 -24.35 -13.38
CA GLU A 57 -4.70 -24.25 -14.84
C GLU A 57 -5.11 -22.85 -15.32
N GLY A 58 -4.23 -22.18 -16.08
CA GLY A 58 -4.42 -20.79 -16.55
C GLY A 58 -3.92 -19.70 -15.59
N ALA A 59 -3.61 -20.02 -14.32
CA ALA A 59 -3.10 -19.02 -13.38
C ALA A 59 -1.66 -18.55 -13.69
N ARG A 60 -0.81 -19.44 -14.24
CA ARG A 60 0.59 -19.13 -14.63
C ARG A 60 0.73 -18.02 -15.66
N GLU A 61 -0.23 -17.90 -16.57
CA GLU A 61 -0.18 -16.88 -17.64
C GLU A 61 -0.44 -15.47 -17.09
N LEU A 62 -1.01 -15.36 -15.89
CA LEU A 62 -1.36 -14.10 -15.23
C LEU A 62 -0.34 -13.65 -14.18
N GLU A 63 0.61 -14.51 -13.81
CA GLU A 63 1.65 -14.21 -12.80
C GLU A 63 2.60 -13.07 -13.20
N HIS A 64 2.64 -12.71 -14.48
CA HIS A 64 3.51 -11.66 -15.00
C HIS A 64 2.88 -10.26 -14.92
N PHE A 65 1.69 -10.10 -14.33
CA PHE A 65 1.04 -8.79 -14.19
C PHE A 65 1.61 -8.03 -12.97
N GLY A 66 2.87 -7.61 -13.09
CA GLY A 66 3.54 -6.76 -12.10
C GLY A 66 4.38 -7.51 -11.05
N GLY A 67 4.68 -8.80 -11.23
CA GLY A 67 5.64 -9.53 -10.39
C GLY A 67 6.37 -10.62 -11.16
N ALA A 68 7.50 -11.07 -10.62
CA ALA A 68 8.22 -12.23 -11.11
C ALA A 68 9.00 -12.95 -10.00
N LEU A 69 9.30 -14.24 -10.24
CA LEU A 69 10.13 -15.01 -9.32
C LEU A 69 11.56 -14.47 -9.29
N SER A 70 11.99 -13.99 -8.13
CA SER A 70 13.39 -13.58 -7.93
C SER A 70 14.33 -14.79 -7.91
N PRO A 71 15.52 -14.69 -8.53
CA PRO A 71 16.57 -15.70 -8.37
C PRO A 71 17.17 -15.73 -6.95
N ASP A 72 16.94 -14.67 -6.16
CA ASP A 72 17.36 -14.55 -4.76
C ASP A 72 16.22 -13.90 -3.95
N PRO A 73 15.17 -14.68 -3.61
CA PRO A 73 13.98 -14.15 -2.96
C PRO A 73 14.23 -13.73 -1.50
N GLU A 74 15.23 -14.31 -0.84
CA GLU A 74 15.62 -13.92 0.53
C GLU A 74 16.25 -12.53 0.54
N ARG A 75 17.15 -12.22 -0.41
CA ARG A 75 17.71 -10.87 -0.54
C ARG A 75 16.64 -9.87 -0.93
N LEU A 76 15.75 -10.22 -1.86
CA LEU A 76 14.62 -9.36 -2.24
C LEU A 76 13.74 -9.04 -1.03
N ALA A 77 13.42 -10.04 -0.21
CA ALA A 77 12.65 -9.86 1.02
C ALA A 77 13.38 -8.98 2.05
N ALA A 78 14.69 -9.13 2.19
CA ALA A 78 15.49 -8.26 3.06
C ALA A 78 15.47 -6.81 2.57
N ASP A 79 15.69 -6.58 1.27
CA ASP A 79 15.65 -5.25 0.65
C ASP A 79 14.26 -4.61 0.78
N TYR A 80 13.19 -5.40 0.64
CA TYR A 80 11.81 -4.98 0.82
C TYR A 80 11.53 -4.53 2.26
N LEU A 81 11.79 -5.40 3.24
CA LEU A 81 11.48 -5.16 4.65
C LEU A 81 12.34 -4.05 5.26
N ASP A 82 13.45 -3.68 4.62
CA ASP A 82 14.26 -2.55 5.03
C ASP A 82 13.61 -1.19 4.71
N LEU A 83 12.71 -1.15 3.72
CA LEU A 83 12.06 0.07 3.24
C LEU A 83 10.56 0.14 3.54
N PHE A 84 9.85 -0.99 3.41
CA PHE A 84 8.39 -1.01 3.35
C PHE A 84 7.79 -1.70 4.57
N ASN A 85 6.81 -1.03 5.19
CA ASN A 85 6.00 -1.54 6.30
C ASN A 85 4.54 -1.80 5.88
N ALA A 86 4.22 -1.67 4.60
CA ALA A 86 2.94 -2.03 4.02
C ALA A 86 3.13 -2.83 2.72
N VAL A 87 2.21 -3.76 2.44
CA VAL A 87 2.20 -4.58 1.23
C VAL A 87 0.83 -4.57 0.57
N THR A 88 0.82 -4.48 -0.75
CA THR A 88 -0.39 -4.73 -1.56
C THR A 88 -0.30 -6.12 -2.19
N LEU A 89 -1.29 -6.98 -1.97
CA LEU A 89 -1.38 -8.32 -2.58
C LEU A 89 -2.47 -8.38 -3.65
N PRO A 90 -2.28 -9.15 -4.75
CA PRO A 90 -3.17 -9.12 -5.89
C PRO A 90 -4.35 -10.09 -5.71
N PHE A 91 -5.54 -9.58 -5.96
CA PHE A 91 -6.82 -10.29 -5.98
C PHE A 91 -7.52 -10.16 -7.34
N TYR A 92 -6.73 -9.95 -8.41
CA TYR A 92 -7.21 -9.90 -9.80
C TYR A 92 -8.05 -11.13 -10.12
N TRP A 93 -9.32 -10.93 -10.45
CA TRP A 93 -10.30 -12.01 -10.39
C TRP A 93 -9.98 -13.17 -11.34
N ARG A 94 -9.52 -12.90 -12.57
CA ARG A 94 -9.14 -13.93 -13.54
C ARG A 94 -8.00 -14.81 -13.04
N GLY A 95 -7.03 -14.24 -12.30
CA GLY A 95 -5.91 -14.99 -11.73
C GLY A 95 -6.27 -15.67 -10.41
N TYR A 96 -7.09 -15.01 -9.60
CA TYR A 96 -7.55 -15.52 -8.33
C TYR A 96 -8.55 -16.68 -8.50
N GLU A 97 -9.45 -16.62 -9.47
CA GLU A 97 -10.49 -17.63 -9.73
C GLU A 97 -10.61 -17.90 -11.24
N PRO A 98 -9.59 -18.52 -11.85
CA PRO A 98 -9.58 -18.81 -13.29
C PRO A 98 -10.74 -19.73 -13.70
N GLN A 99 -11.19 -20.59 -12.79
CA GLN A 99 -12.36 -21.44 -12.93
C GLN A 99 -13.28 -21.23 -11.74
N ARG A 100 -14.60 -21.14 -12.00
CA ARG A 100 -15.61 -20.91 -10.96
C ARG A 100 -15.46 -21.86 -9.78
N GLY A 101 -15.32 -21.31 -8.58
CA GLY A 101 -15.15 -22.04 -7.31
C GLY A 101 -13.75 -22.60 -7.04
N GLN A 102 -12.78 -22.37 -7.92
CA GLN A 102 -11.38 -22.76 -7.72
C GLN A 102 -10.53 -21.51 -7.53
N THR A 103 -10.21 -21.21 -6.27
CA THR A 103 -9.58 -19.95 -5.88
C THR A 103 -8.13 -20.12 -5.46
N ASP A 104 -7.28 -19.13 -5.75
CA ASP A 104 -5.89 -19.01 -5.30
C ASP A 104 -5.75 -18.56 -3.83
N GLU A 105 -6.80 -18.77 -3.04
CA GLU A 105 -6.93 -18.35 -1.65
C GLU A 105 -5.77 -18.85 -0.78
N VAL A 106 -5.45 -20.15 -0.88
CA VAL A 106 -4.45 -20.79 -0.03
C VAL A 106 -3.09 -20.13 -0.20
N ARG A 107 -2.72 -19.82 -1.45
CA ARG A 107 -1.44 -19.21 -1.78
C ARG A 107 -1.35 -17.79 -1.26
N LEU A 108 -2.37 -16.97 -1.54
CA LEU A 108 -2.44 -15.58 -1.07
C LEU A 108 -2.51 -15.49 0.45
N LYS A 109 -3.24 -16.38 1.11
CA LYS A 109 -3.35 -16.39 2.58
C LYS A 109 -2.00 -16.67 3.23
N ARG A 110 -1.24 -17.65 2.73
CA ARG A 110 0.14 -17.93 3.23
C ARG A 110 1.06 -16.73 3.05
N THR A 111 1.00 -16.07 1.90
CA THR A 111 1.80 -14.86 1.66
C THR A 111 1.40 -13.72 2.59
N ALA A 112 0.09 -13.49 2.77
CA ALA A 112 -0.42 -12.49 3.69
C ALA A 112 0.01 -12.78 5.15
N GLU A 113 -0.09 -14.03 5.61
CA GLU A 113 0.34 -14.43 6.95
C GLU A 113 1.85 -14.26 7.16
N TRP A 114 2.68 -14.46 6.12
CA TRP A 114 4.12 -14.22 6.20
C TRP A 114 4.45 -12.74 6.42
N PHE A 115 3.72 -11.84 5.76
CA PHE A 115 3.84 -10.39 5.96
C PHE A 115 3.30 -9.97 7.33
N ALA A 116 2.15 -10.53 7.74
CA ALA A 116 1.54 -10.25 9.03
C ALA A 116 2.47 -10.63 10.20
N ALA A 117 3.15 -11.78 10.09
CA ALA A 117 4.15 -12.24 11.07
C ALA A 117 5.37 -11.31 11.20
N ARG A 118 5.51 -10.31 10.32
CA ARG A 118 6.60 -9.32 10.30
C ARG A 118 6.08 -7.90 10.54
N ASP A 119 4.88 -7.77 11.08
CA ASP A 119 4.21 -6.49 11.34
C ASP A 119 4.05 -5.61 10.08
N VAL A 120 3.95 -6.21 8.89
CA VAL A 120 3.67 -5.48 7.65
C VAL A 120 2.15 -5.38 7.47
N GLN A 121 1.64 -4.16 7.30
CA GLN A 121 0.23 -3.92 7.00
C GLN A 121 -0.10 -4.47 5.61
N ILE A 122 -1.15 -5.28 5.49
CA ILE A 122 -1.54 -5.89 4.22
C ILE A 122 -2.78 -5.21 3.66
N LYS A 123 -2.74 -4.87 2.37
CA LYS A 123 -3.88 -4.44 1.56
C LYS A 123 -4.17 -5.46 0.47
N GLY A 124 -5.44 -5.82 0.28
CA GLY A 124 -5.88 -6.60 -0.87
C GLY A 124 -6.32 -5.70 -2.03
N HIS A 125 -5.83 -5.99 -3.24
CA HIS A 125 -6.08 -5.19 -4.44
C HIS A 125 -6.45 -6.04 -5.67
N PRO A 126 -7.60 -5.79 -6.30
CA PRO A 126 -8.83 -5.25 -5.73
C PRO A 126 -9.92 -6.33 -5.61
N LEU A 127 -11.00 -6.02 -4.89
CA LEU A 127 -12.16 -6.92 -4.77
C LEU A 127 -13.02 -6.90 -6.04
N VAL A 128 -13.23 -5.71 -6.64
CA VAL A 128 -13.99 -5.51 -7.87
C VAL A 128 -13.20 -4.68 -8.87
N TRP A 129 -13.02 -5.19 -10.08
CA TRP A 129 -12.39 -4.49 -11.21
C TRP A 129 -12.89 -5.08 -12.52
N HIS A 130 -12.83 -4.30 -13.60
CA HIS A 130 -13.28 -4.73 -14.93
C HIS A 130 -12.19 -5.46 -15.71
N THR A 131 -10.94 -5.03 -15.53
CA THR A 131 -9.76 -5.66 -16.13
C THR A 131 -9.45 -6.97 -15.42
N LEU A 132 -8.96 -7.95 -16.17
CA LEU A 132 -8.63 -9.28 -15.64
C LEU A 132 -9.83 -9.91 -14.93
N THR A 133 -11.00 -9.83 -15.55
CA THR A 133 -12.21 -10.55 -15.11
C THR A 133 -12.26 -11.94 -15.75
N PRO A 134 -12.72 -12.99 -15.04
CA PRO A 134 -12.81 -14.32 -15.62
C PRO A 134 -13.79 -14.39 -16.79
N SER A 135 -13.39 -15.03 -17.89
CA SER A 135 -14.22 -15.18 -19.09
C SER A 135 -15.48 -16.02 -18.86
N TRP A 136 -15.47 -16.93 -17.88
CA TRP A 136 -16.63 -17.76 -17.53
C TRP A 136 -17.83 -16.94 -17.02
N LEU A 137 -17.64 -15.67 -16.66
CA LEU A 137 -18.74 -14.76 -16.32
C LEU A 137 -19.52 -14.27 -17.54
N LEU A 138 -18.94 -14.31 -18.74
CA LEU A 138 -19.57 -13.77 -19.95
C LEU A 138 -20.87 -14.49 -20.31
N ASP A 139 -20.94 -15.79 -19.99
CA ASP A 139 -22.11 -16.64 -20.24
C ASP A 139 -23.28 -16.39 -19.27
N LEU A 140 -23.06 -15.57 -18.23
CA LEU A 140 -24.06 -15.28 -17.20
C LEU A 140 -24.87 -14.02 -17.52
N SER A 141 -26.15 -14.00 -17.12
CA SER A 141 -26.98 -12.80 -17.13
C SER A 141 -26.49 -11.74 -16.14
N ASP A 142 -26.88 -10.47 -16.30
CA ASP A 142 -26.47 -9.38 -15.37
C ASP A 142 -26.84 -9.70 -13.91
N THR A 143 -28.01 -10.28 -13.67
CA THR A 143 -28.43 -10.70 -12.32
C THR A 143 -27.52 -11.78 -11.74
N GLU A 144 -27.16 -12.79 -12.54
CA GLU A 144 -26.24 -13.84 -12.10
C GLU A 144 -24.82 -13.31 -11.85
N VAL A 145 -24.35 -12.37 -12.68
CA VAL A 145 -23.06 -11.69 -12.47
C VAL A 145 -23.08 -10.88 -11.18
N GLU A 146 -24.18 -10.15 -10.90
CA GLU A 146 -24.33 -9.40 -9.65
C GLU A 146 -24.25 -10.33 -8.44
N ASP A 147 -25.00 -11.44 -8.45
CA ASP A 147 -25.01 -12.40 -7.35
C ASP A 147 -23.63 -13.02 -7.12
N VAL A 148 -22.96 -13.44 -8.20
CA VAL A 148 -21.61 -14.01 -8.15
C VAL A 148 -20.59 -12.98 -7.66
N LEU A 149 -20.69 -11.72 -8.09
CA LEU A 149 -19.79 -10.66 -7.66
C LEU A 149 -19.95 -10.36 -6.16
N ARG A 150 -21.19 -10.27 -5.65
CA ARG A 150 -21.45 -10.10 -4.21
C ARG A 150 -20.94 -11.28 -3.39
N ASP A 151 -21.13 -12.50 -3.88
CA ASP A 151 -20.63 -13.71 -3.23
C ASP A 151 -19.11 -13.76 -3.18
N ARG A 152 -18.43 -13.42 -4.30
CA ARG A 152 -16.97 -13.26 -4.34
C ARG A 152 -16.49 -12.28 -3.29
N VAL A 153 -17.06 -11.07 -3.26
CA VAL A 153 -16.61 -10.01 -2.34
C VAL A 153 -16.76 -10.48 -0.90
N ARG A 154 -17.93 -11.03 -0.54
CA ARG A 154 -18.19 -11.51 0.82
C ARG A 154 -17.27 -12.66 1.21
N THR A 155 -17.12 -13.65 0.33
CA THR A 155 -16.29 -14.83 0.60
C THR A 155 -14.82 -14.46 0.76
N THR A 156 -14.26 -13.66 -0.17
CA THR A 156 -12.87 -13.21 -0.09
C THR A 156 -12.62 -12.39 1.19
N VAL A 157 -13.47 -11.42 1.50
CA VAL A 157 -13.30 -10.59 2.71
C VAL A 157 -13.42 -11.43 3.98
N ALA A 158 -14.38 -12.35 4.06
CA ALA A 158 -14.56 -13.23 5.22
C ALA A 158 -13.37 -14.18 5.43
N ASN A 159 -12.85 -14.78 4.35
CA ASN A 159 -11.75 -15.76 4.43
C ASN A 159 -10.41 -15.10 4.82
N PHE A 160 -10.25 -13.81 4.53
CA PHE A 160 -9.04 -13.06 4.83
C PHE A 160 -9.12 -12.18 6.08
N ALA A 161 -10.31 -12.00 6.67
CA ALA A 161 -10.51 -11.19 7.88
C ALA A 161 -9.54 -11.53 9.02
N GLY A 162 -9.03 -10.49 9.69
CA GLY A 162 -8.00 -10.58 10.73
C GLY A 162 -6.57 -10.80 10.22
N VAL A 163 -6.39 -10.99 8.91
CA VAL A 163 -5.08 -10.98 8.24
C VAL A 163 -5.02 -9.85 7.20
N ILE A 164 -6.09 -9.67 6.42
CA ILE A 164 -6.27 -8.54 5.52
C ILE A 164 -7.60 -7.86 5.84
N ASP A 165 -7.50 -6.69 6.45
CA ASP A 165 -8.65 -5.87 6.80
C ASP A 165 -8.64 -4.53 6.04
N LEU A 166 -7.71 -4.31 5.10
CA LEU A 166 -7.68 -3.15 4.21
C LEU A 166 -7.83 -3.62 2.76
N TRP A 167 -8.78 -3.04 2.03
CA TRP A 167 -9.11 -3.47 0.67
C TRP A 167 -9.32 -2.30 -0.27
N ASP A 168 -8.78 -2.38 -1.47
CA ASP A 168 -9.34 -1.64 -2.61
C ASP A 168 -10.66 -2.33 -2.98
N ALA A 169 -11.78 -1.77 -2.49
CA ALA A 169 -13.09 -2.38 -2.63
C ALA A 169 -13.55 -2.41 -4.09
N ILE A 170 -13.27 -1.33 -4.82
CA ILE A 170 -13.47 -1.25 -6.26
C ILE A 170 -12.37 -0.40 -6.89
N ASN A 171 -11.88 -0.85 -8.04
CA ASN A 171 -10.83 -0.20 -8.80
C ASN A 171 -11.39 0.42 -10.08
N GLU A 172 -10.97 1.65 -10.39
CA GLU A 172 -11.16 2.35 -11.67
C GLU A 172 -12.64 2.47 -12.08
N ALA A 173 -13.46 2.84 -11.10
CA ALA A 173 -14.89 2.95 -11.23
C ALA A 173 -15.32 4.09 -12.17
N VAL A 174 -14.45 5.09 -12.42
CA VAL A 174 -14.74 6.15 -13.39
C VAL A 174 -14.87 5.58 -14.81
N ILE A 175 -13.90 4.81 -15.28
CA ILE A 175 -13.96 4.27 -16.64
C ILE A 175 -14.79 2.99 -16.76
N LEU A 176 -15.10 2.34 -15.64
CA LEU A 176 -15.76 1.03 -15.58
C LEU A 176 -16.93 0.83 -16.57
N PRO A 177 -17.95 1.70 -16.68
CA PRO A 177 -19.06 1.46 -17.62
C PRO A 177 -18.73 1.67 -19.11
N VAL A 178 -17.62 2.36 -19.39
CA VAL A 178 -17.19 2.74 -20.75
C VAL A 178 -15.88 2.05 -21.14
N PHE A 179 -15.41 1.09 -20.34
CA PHE A 179 -14.21 0.34 -20.62
C PHE A 179 -14.40 -0.56 -21.85
N THR A 180 -13.42 -0.55 -22.75
CA THR A 180 -13.51 -1.24 -24.05
C THR A 180 -12.28 -2.08 -24.41
N ALA A 181 -11.24 -2.15 -23.56
CA ALA A 181 -10.02 -2.87 -23.91
C ALA A 181 -10.24 -4.40 -23.96
N GLU A 182 -11.20 -4.92 -23.19
CA GLU A 182 -11.68 -6.30 -23.32
C GLU A 182 -13.18 -6.42 -23.02
N GLU A 183 -13.84 -7.38 -23.67
CA GLU A 183 -15.22 -7.74 -23.33
C GLU A 183 -15.24 -8.41 -21.96
N ASN A 184 -16.06 -7.88 -21.03
CA ASN A 184 -16.19 -8.44 -19.70
C ASN A 184 -17.58 -8.22 -19.10
N ALA A 185 -17.98 -9.17 -18.25
CA ALA A 185 -19.30 -9.17 -17.61
C ALA A 185 -19.47 -8.05 -16.57
N VAL A 186 -18.40 -7.60 -15.92
CA VAL A 186 -18.46 -6.55 -14.88
C VAL A 186 -18.74 -5.18 -15.50
N THR A 187 -18.15 -4.87 -16.66
CA THR A 187 -18.44 -3.67 -17.45
C THR A 187 -19.88 -3.68 -17.96
N ARG A 188 -20.35 -4.82 -18.50
CA ARG A 188 -21.75 -4.99 -18.90
C ARG A 188 -22.71 -4.74 -17.73
N LEU A 189 -22.43 -5.31 -16.56
CA LEU A 189 -23.21 -5.04 -15.35
C LEU A 189 -23.19 -3.55 -14.98
N ALA A 190 -22.03 -2.91 -15.03
CA ALA A 190 -21.88 -1.49 -14.72
C ALA A 190 -22.61 -0.57 -15.71
N GLN A 191 -22.74 -0.96 -16.99
CA GLN A 191 -23.56 -0.24 -17.97
C GLN A 191 -25.05 -0.26 -17.61
N SER A 192 -25.53 -1.33 -17.00
CA SER A 192 -26.92 -1.45 -16.55
C SER A 192 -27.20 -0.73 -15.22
N LYS A 193 -26.26 -0.81 -14.26
CA LYS A 193 -26.44 -0.30 -12.88
C LYS A 193 -25.93 1.13 -12.67
N GLY A 194 -24.90 1.53 -13.42
CA GLY A 194 -24.17 2.77 -13.20
C GLY A 194 -23.06 2.67 -12.13
N ARG A 195 -22.17 3.67 -12.11
CA ARG A 195 -20.95 3.67 -11.28
C ARG A 195 -21.24 3.61 -9.79
N VAL A 196 -22.12 4.46 -9.29
CA VAL A 196 -22.45 4.58 -7.85
C VAL A 196 -23.00 3.26 -7.31
N GLU A 197 -23.87 2.58 -8.04
CA GLU A 197 -24.43 1.29 -7.63
C GLU A 197 -23.38 0.16 -7.64
N MET A 198 -22.39 0.22 -8.55
CA MET A 198 -21.26 -0.72 -8.53
C MET A 198 -20.34 -0.48 -7.32
N VAL A 199 -20.06 0.79 -6.99
CA VAL A 199 -19.31 1.15 -5.78
C VAL A 199 -20.08 0.67 -4.54
N LYS A 200 -21.38 0.98 -4.45
CA LYS A 200 -22.24 0.56 -3.34
C LYS A 200 -22.23 -0.96 -3.17
N LEU A 201 -22.38 -1.71 -4.26
CA LEU A 201 -22.33 -3.18 -4.25
C LEU A 201 -21.03 -3.68 -3.62
N ALA A 202 -19.88 -3.16 -4.05
CA ALA A 202 -18.58 -3.59 -3.56
C ALA A 202 -18.42 -3.27 -2.06
N PHE A 203 -18.72 -2.02 -1.67
CA PHE A 203 -18.54 -1.55 -0.30
C PHE A 203 -19.48 -2.23 0.70
N GLU A 204 -20.77 -2.33 0.38
CA GLU A 204 -21.75 -2.98 1.28
C GLU A 204 -21.44 -4.47 1.41
N SER A 205 -21.12 -5.16 0.31
CA SER A 205 -20.79 -6.60 0.35
C SER A 205 -19.53 -6.88 1.18
N ALA A 206 -18.51 -6.02 1.09
CA ALA A 206 -17.31 -6.16 1.91
C ALA A 206 -17.61 -5.91 3.39
N ARG A 207 -18.36 -4.86 3.71
CA ARG A 207 -18.75 -4.51 5.09
C ARG A 207 -19.66 -5.58 5.73
N GLU A 208 -20.54 -6.20 4.95
CA GLU A 208 -21.38 -7.33 5.41
C GLU A 208 -20.53 -8.51 5.88
N ALA A 209 -19.41 -8.79 5.22
CA ALA A 209 -18.50 -9.89 5.56
C ALA A 209 -17.52 -9.54 6.69
N ASN A 210 -17.04 -8.29 6.72
CA ASN A 210 -16.17 -7.78 7.79
C ASN A 210 -16.54 -6.32 8.11
N PRO A 211 -17.31 -6.08 9.19
CA PRO A 211 -17.70 -4.73 9.60
C PRO A 211 -16.51 -3.82 9.91
N ASP A 212 -15.37 -4.39 10.33
CA ASP A 212 -14.17 -3.67 10.74
C ASP A 212 -13.20 -3.42 9.56
N ALA A 213 -13.51 -3.90 8.34
CA ALA A 213 -12.66 -3.69 7.18
C ALA A 213 -12.56 -2.21 6.79
N ARG A 214 -11.37 -1.74 6.43
CA ARG A 214 -11.14 -0.44 5.80
C ARG A 214 -11.25 -0.58 4.28
N LEU A 215 -12.11 0.22 3.66
CA LEU A 215 -12.46 0.11 2.25
C LEU A 215 -12.06 1.38 1.48
N VAL A 216 -11.26 1.16 0.45
CA VAL A 216 -10.69 2.20 -0.42
C VAL A 216 -11.44 2.22 -1.75
N LEU A 217 -11.84 3.41 -2.20
CA LEU A 217 -12.25 3.64 -3.59
C LEU A 217 -10.98 4.05 -4.35
N ASN A 218 -10.52 3.24 -5.32
CA ASN A 218 -9.23 3.46 -5.98
C ASN A 218 -9.42 3.82 -7.46
N ASP A 219 -8.72 4.83 -7.98
CA ASP A 219 -8.82 5.24 -9.38
C ASP A 219 -7.53 5.92 -9.91
N PHE A 220 -7.29 5.82 -11.22
CA PHE A 220 -6.24 6.55 -11.94
C PHE A 220 -6.76 7.78 -12.67
N ASP A 221 -8.06 7.85 -12.97
CA ASP A 221 -8.67 9.04 -13.54
C ASP A 221 -8.81 10.08 -12.42
N LEU A 222 -7.83 10.99 -12.33
CA LEU A 222 -7.80 12.02 -11.28
C LEU A 222 -8.48 13.33 -11.72
N SER A 223 -9.31 13.27 -12.76
CA SER A 223 -10.04 14.43 -13.29
C SER A 223 -11.25 14.81 -12.42
N ALA A 224 -12.05 15.75 -12.90
CA ALA A 224 -13.32 16.11 -12.26
C ALA A 224 -14.34 14.96 -12.25
N ASP A 225 -14.14 13.90 -13.04
CA ASP A 225 -15.04 12.76 -13.10
C ASP A 225 -14.96 11.92 -11.83
N TYR A 226 -13.76 11.77 -11.28
CA TYR A 226 -13.57 11.10 -10.00
C TYR A 226 -14.10 11.92 -8.82
N GLU A 227 -13.87 13.25 -8.83
CA GLU A 227 -14.47 14.15 -7.83
C GLU A 227 -16.00 14.03 -7.79
N ARG A 228 -16.65 13.97 -8.97
CA ARG A 228 -18.10 13.76 -9.06
C ARG A 228 -18.51 12.38 -8.55
N LEU A 229 -17.78 11.33 -8.91
CA LEU A 229 -18.07 9.98 -8.42
C LEU A 229 -17.97 9.90 -6.89
N ILE A 230 -16.94 10.49 -6.29
CA ILE A 230 -16.78 10.53 -4.82
C ILE A 230 -17.96 11.28 -4.19
N ALA A 231 -18.30 12.46 -4.69
CA ALA A 231 -19.44 13.24 -4.20
C ALA A 231 -20.76 12.45 -4.29
N ASP A 232 -21.04 11.84 -5.45
CA ASP A 232 -22.25 11.05 -5.67
C ASP A 232 -22.31 9.82 -4.72
N CYS A 233 -21.16 9.19 -4.43
CA CYS A 233 -21.08 8.06 -3.49
C CYS A 233 -21.34 8.49 -2.04
N LEU A 234 -20.78 9.63 -1.62
CA LEU A 234 -21.01 10.19 -0.29
C LEU A 234 -22.46 10.63 -0.10
N ASP A 235 -23.06 11.27 -1.12
CA ASP A 235 -24.47 11.66 -1.13
C ASP A 235 -25.40 10.43 -1.11
N ALA A 236 -24.99 9.32 -1.72
CA ALA A 236 -25.69 8.04 -1.66
C ALA A 236 -25.52 7.31 -0.30
N GLY A 237 -24.72 7.87 0.62
CA GLY A 237 -24.49 7.31 1.96
C GLY A 237 -23.49 6.15 2.00
N ILE A 238 -22.68 5.97 0.95
CA ILE A 238 -21.66 4.92 0.92
C ILE A 238 -20.52 5.28 1.89
N GLN A 239 -20.21 4.38 2.81
CA GLN A 239 -19.15 4.57 3.80
C GLN A 239 -17.77 4.26 3.20
N ILE A 240 -17.09 5.31 2.73
CA ILE A 240 -15.73 5.24 2.19
C ILE A 240 -14.73 5.55 3.31
N ASP A 241 -13.73 4.68 3.53
CA ASP A 241 -12.73 4.87 4.59
C ASP A 241 -11.47 5.60 4.11
N ALA A 242 -11.14 5.48 2.82
CA ALA A 242 -10.07 6.24 2.18
C ALA A 242 -10.27 6.36 0.67
N LEU A 243 -9.63 7.37 0.07
CA LEU A 243 -9.56 7.56 -1.37
C LEU A 243 -8.19 7.12 -1.88
N GLY A 244 -8.19 6.23 -2.86
CA GLY A 244 -7.01 5.81 -3.59
C GLY A 244 -6.73 6.74 -4.76
N VAL A 245 -5.45 7.10 -4.91
CA VAL A 245 -4.92 8.00 -5.94
C VAL A 245 -3.79 7.27 -6.66
N GLN A 246 -4.06 6.72 -7.84
CA GLN A 246 -3.03 6.10 -8.67
C GLN A 246 -2.26 7.18 -9.45
N THR A 247 -0.95 7.06 -9.51
CA THR A 247 -0.06 7.96 -10.25
C THR A 247 1.00 7.18 -10.98
N HIS A 248 0.58 6.25 -11.85
CA HIS A 248 1.48 5.60 -12.79
C HIS A 248 2.17 6.66 -13.68
N MET A 249 3.38 7.10 -13.32
CA MET A 249 4.09 8.21 -13.98
C MET A 249 5.04 7.69 -15.06
N HIS A 250 4.54 6.78 -15.91
CA HIS A 250 5.29 6.20 -17.02
C HIS A 250 5.61 7.25 -18.10
N GLN A 251 4.80 8.31 -18.17
CA GLN A 251 5.00 9.49 -19.03
C GLN A 251 5.81 10.61 -18.33
N GLY A 252 6.47 10.29 -17.23
CA GLY A 252 7.38 11.18 -16.52
C GLY A 252 6.78 11.74 -15.24
N PHE A 253 7.66 12.20 -14.34
CA PHE A 253 7.26 12.77 -13.07
C PHE A 253 6.37 14.00 -13.26
N ARG A 254 5.21 14.00 -12.59
CA ARG A 254 4.21 15.06 -12.62
C ARG A 254 4.68 16.38 -11.97
N GLY A 255 5.77 16.33 -11.19
CA GLY A 255 6.27 17.48 -10.46
C GLY A 255 5.54 17.71 -9.14
N GLU A 256 6.22 18.39 -8.22
CA GLU A 256 5.73 18.62 -6.85
C GLU A 256 4.44 19.43 -6.81
N GLU A 257 4.33 20.46 -7.66
CA GLU A 257 3.14 21.34 -7.72
C GLU A 257 1.89 20.57 -8.15
N GLN A 258 1.99 19.76 -9.21
CA GLN A 258 0.84 18.99 -9.69
C GLN A 258 0.40 17.93 -8.68
N ILE A 259 1.36 17.23 -8.06
CA ILE A 259 1.05 16.24 -7.00
C ILE A 259 0.40 16.93 -5.80
N ALA A 260 0.92 18.07 -5.34
CA ALA A 260 0.33 18.82 -4.25
C ALA A 260 -1.11 19.26 -4.56
N GLN A 261 -1.36 19.79 -5.76
CA GLN A 261 -2.71 20.21 -6.20
C GLN A 261 -3.69 19.04 -6.28
N ILE A 262 -3.25 17.88 -6.76
CA ILE A 262 -4.06 16.64 -6.77
C ILE A 262 -4.45 16.27 -5.34
N LEU A 263 -3.47 16.21 -4.44
CA LEU A 263 -3.70 15.82 -3.05
C LEU A 263 -4.59 16.82 -2.30
N GLU A 264 -4.42 18.12 -2.54
CA GLU A 264 -5.27 19.17 -1.95
C GLU A 264 -6.74 19.06 -2.41
N ARG A 265 -6.97 18.80 -3.71
CA ARG A 265 -8.31 18.58 -4.26
C ARG A 265 -9.02 17.41 -3.59
N PHE A 266 -8.36 16.25 -3.51
CA PHE A 266 -8.99 15.07 -2.91
C PHE A 266 -9.08 15.15 -1.38
N ALA A 267 -8.15 15.83 -0.71
CA ALA A 267 -8.23 16.06 0.73
C ALA A 267 -9.46 16.90 1.12
N ALA A 268 -10.02 17.70 0.21
CA ALA A 268 -11.22 18.49 0.45
C ALA A 268 -12.48 17.65 0.73
N PHE A 269 -12.49 16.36 0.37
CA PHE A 269 -13.56 15.43 0.74
C PHE A 269 -13.52 15.02 2.22
N GLY A 270 -12.47 15.36 2.96
CA GLY A 270 -12.34 15.06 4.39
C GLY A 270 -12.07 13.58 4.70
N LEU A 271 -11.69 12.81 3.69
CA LEU A 271 -11.30 11.40 3.82
C LEU A 271 -9.77 11.25 3.78
N PRO A 272 -9.20 10.24 4.47
CA PRO A 272 -7.80 9.85 4.27
C PRO A 272 -7.50 9.54 2.81
N LEU A 273 -6.29 9.86 2.36
CA LEU A 273 -5.79 9.58 1.03
C LEU A 273 -4.71 8.49 1.07
N GLN A 274 -4.73 7.61 0.08
CA GLN A 274 -3.66 6.64 -0.17
C GLN A 274 -3.11 6.89 -1.58
N MET A 275 -1.82 7.13 -1.70
CA MET A 275 -1.14 7.03 -2.99
C MET A 275 -0.97 5.54 -3.27
N THR A 276 -1.82 4.98 -4.12
CA THR A 276 -2.02 3.52 -4.19
C THR A 276 -1.09 2.84 -5.19
N GLU A 277 -0.70 3.55 -6.25
CA GLU A 277 0.07 2.98 -7.35
C GLU A 277 1.00 4.06 -7.94
N THR A 278 2.19 4.21 -7.35
CA THR A 278 3.22 5.12 -7.84
C THR A 278 4.29 4.36 -8.60
N THR A 279 4.56 4.75 -9.85
CA THR A 279 5.74 4.29 -10.61
C THR A 279 6.53 5.48 -11.12
N LEU A 280 7.85 5.38 -11.10
CA LEU A 280 8.78 6.32 -11.74
C LEU A 280 9.80 5.52 -12.54
N LEU A 281 10.04 5.89 -13.78
CA LEU A 281 10.87 5.09 -14.68
C LEU A 281 12.34 5.48 -14.59
N SER A 282 13.22 4.48 -14.66
CA SER A 282 14.66 4.64 -14.84
C SER A 282 15.16 4.37 -16.26
N GLY A 283 14.25 4.21 -17.22
CA GLY A 283 14.55 4.12 -18.65
C GLY A 283 14.03 5.32 -19.43
N ASP A 284 13.74 5.12 -20.71
CA ASP A 284 13.03 6.11 -21.51
C ASP A 284 11.60 6.31 -20.99
N ILE A 285 11.07 7.52 -21.15
CA ILE A 285 9.72 7.87 -20.71
C ILE A 285 8.74 7.53 -21.84
N MET A 286 7.57 7.00 -21.47
CA MET A 286 6.50 6.69 -22.42
C MET A 286 6.09 7.95 -23.19
N PRO A 287 5.92 7.90 -24.53
CA PRO A 287 5.49 9.06 -25.29
C PRO A 287 4.12 9.60 -24.82
N PRO A 288 3.92 10.93 -24.78
CA PRO A 288 2.68 11.55 -24.30
C PRO A 288 1.46 11.25 -25.18
N GLU A 289 1.65 10.85 -26.43
CA GLU A 289 0.57 10.47 -27.35
C GLU A 289 -0.04 9.09 -27.06
N ILE A 290 0.60 8.26 -26.23
CA ILE A 290 0.03 6.99 -25.76
C ILE A 290 -1.05 7.30 -24.73
N VAL A 291 -2.29 6.94 -25.05
CA VAL A 291 -3.46 7.22 -24.20
C VAL A 291 -3.72 6.07 -23.23
N ASP A 292 -3.75 4.84 -23.72
CA ASP A 292 -3.81 3.64 -22.88
C ASP A 292 -2.42 3.00 -22.83
N LEU A 293 -1.85 2.92 -21.62
CA LEU A 293 -0.53 2.33 -21.41
C LEU A 293 -0.52 0.81 -21.69
N ASN A 294 -1.67 0.14 -21.55
CA ASN A 294 -1.77 -1.30 -21.80
C ASN A 294 -1.77 -1.64 -23.30
N ASP A 295 -2.13 -0.68 -24.16
CA ASP A 295 -2.16 -0.86 -25.63
C ASP A 295 -0.77 -0.69 -26.27
N TYR A 296 0.23 -0.25 -25.51
CA TYR A 296 1.57 0.01 -26.02
C TYR A 296 2.62 -0.87 -25.32
N ILE A 297 3.05 -1.90 -26.04
CA ILE A 297 4.09 -2.82 -25.58
C ILE A 297 5.44 -2.37 -26.15
N VAL A 298 6.38 -2.09 -25.25
CA VAL A 298 7.78 -1.81 -25.61
C VAL A 298 8.53 -3.14 -25.62
N ASP A 299 9.13 -3.50 -26.76
CA ASP A 299 9.84 -4.78 -26.91
C ASP A 299 10.98 -4.95 -25.89
N GLU A 300 11.78 -3.89 -25.70
CA GLU A 300 12.84 -3.83 -24.69
C GLU A 300 12.84 -2.45 -24.03
N TRP A 301 12.61 -2.41 -22.71
CA TRP A 301 12.56 -1.16 -21.95
C TRP A 301 13.59 -1.13 -20.81
N PRO A 302 14.89 -1.00 -21.12
CA PRO A 302 15.94 -1.10 -20.11
C PRO A 302 16.06 0.18 -19.26
N SER A 303 16.54 0.00 -18.04
CA SER A 303 17.11 1.10 -17.25
C SER A 303 18.36 1.68 -17.93
N THR A 304 18.56 3.00 -17.80
CA THR A 304 19.78 3.70 -18.23
C THR A 304 20.45 4.39 -17.05
N PRO A 305 21.78 4.63 -17.06
CA PRO A 305 22.45 5.34 -15.97
C PRO A 305 21.84 6.73 -15.69
N GLU A 306 21.50 7.48 -16.73
CA GLU A 306 20.85 8.78 -16.61
C GLU A 306 19.42 8.66 -16.08
N GLY A 307 18.67 7.64 -16.52
CA GLY A 307 17.32 7.38 -16.04
C GLY A 307 17.29 6.92 -14.59
N GLU A 308 18.24 6.10 -14.15
CA GLU A 308 18.39 5.72 -12.73
C GLU A 308 18.72 6.92 -11.84
N ALA A 309 19.58 7.82 -12.29
CA ALA A 309 19.87 9.06 -11.58
C ALA A 309 18.64 9.98 -11.50
N ARG A 310 17.87 10.09 -12.60
CA ARG A 310 16.60 10.83 -12.63
C ARG A 310 15.56 10.21 -11.69
N GLN A 311 15.35 8.90 -11.75
CA GLN A 311 14.41 8.17 -10.90
C GLN A 311 14.72 8.40 -9.41
N ALA A 312 16.00 8.38 -9.02
CA ALA A 312 16.40 8.65 -7.63
C ALA A 312 16.05 10.07 -7.18
N ASP A 313 16.30 11.08 -8.02
CA ASP A 313 15.95 12.47 -7.74
C ASP A 313 14.43 12.69 -7.69
N GLU A 314 13.69 12.08 -8.62
CA GLU A 314 12.22 12.13 -8.66
C GLU A 314 11.57 11.45 -7.45
N ILE A 315 12.10 10.31 -7.00
CA ILE A 315 11.64 9.63 -5.77
C ILE A 315 11.77 10.54 -4.56
N VAL A 316 12.91 11.23 -4.41
CA VAL A 316 13.11 12.13 -3.26
C VAL A 316 12.10 13.27 -3.26
N ARG A 317 11.88 13.89 -4.42
CA ARG A 317 10.91 14.99 -4.59
C ARG A 317 9.47 14.51 -4.37
N HIS A 318 9.11 13.36 -4.93
CA HIS A 318 7.78 12.78 -4.82
C HIS A 318 7.42 12.40 -3.39
N TYR A 319 8.26 11.59 -2.72
CA TYR A 319 7.97 11.13 -1.36
C TYR A 319 7.88 12.30 -0.38
N ARG A 320 8.76 13.30 -0.49
CA ARG A 320 8.67 14.52 0.34
C ARG A 320 7.37 15.28 0.10
N THR A 321 6.94 15.40 -1.15
CA THR A 321 5.69 16.09 -1.50
C THR A 321 4.47 15.36 -0.93
N VAL A 322 4.43 14.03 -1.07
CA VAL A 322 3.34 13.21 -0.55
C VAL A 322 3.28 13.25 0.98
N LEU A 323 4.41 13.10 1.66
CA LEU A 323 4.46 13.16 3.14
C LEU A 323 4.07 14.54 3.69
N ALA A 324 4.26 15.61 2.91
CA ALA A 324 3.90 16.96 3.31
C ALA A 324 2.38 17.16 3.46
N ASN A 325 1.57 16.38 2.74
CA ASN A 325 0.12 16.49 2.83
C ASN A 325 -0.42 15.66 4.01
N PRO A 326 -1.05 16.26 5.04
CA PRO A 326 -1.51 15.54 6.23
C PRO A 326 -2.64 14.54 5.97
N ALA A 327 -3.39 14.68 4.87
CA ALA A 327 -4.47 13.75 4.55
C ALA A 327 -3.95 12.41 4.02
N VAL A 328 -2.70 12.35 3.53
CA VAL A 328 -2.13 11.10 3.03
C VAL A 328 -1.66 10.23 4.18
N GLU A 329 -2.10 8.98 4.24
CA GLU A 329 -1.68 8.02 5.27
C GLU A 329 -0.68 6.97 4.74
N SER A 330 -0.64 6.75 3.43
CA SER A 330 0.27 5.79 2.81
C SER A 330 0.66 6.14 1.38
N LEU A 331 1.81 5.60 0.96
CA LEU A 331 2.31 5.62 -0.41
C LEU A 331 2.81 4.23 -0.79
N THR A 332 2.17 3.61 -1.77
CA THR A 332 2.57 2.33 -2.36
C THR A 332 3.29 2.56 -3.69
N TYR A 333 4.56 2.16 -3.74
CA TYR A 333 5.35 2.11 -4.96
C TYR A 333 5.07 0.82 -5.71
N TRP A 334 4.78 0.89 -7.02
CA TRP A 334 4.21 -0.22 -7.76
C TRP A 334 5.30 -1.05 -8.48
N GLY A 335 5.99 -1.87 -7.70
CA GLY A 335 7.03 -2.79 -8.16
C GLY A 335 8.37 -2.50 -7.51
N ILE A 336 8.98 -3.51 -6.88
CA ILE A 336 10.30 -3.36 -6.25
C ILE A 336 11.44 -3.60 -7.24
N THR A 337 11.25 -4.48 -8.24
CA THR A 337 12.25 -4.90 -9.21
C THR A 337 11.79 -4.62 -10.64
N ASP A 338 12.72 -4.29 -11.54
CA ASP A 338 12.43 -4.24 -12.99
C ASP A 338 11.99 -5.59 -13.56
N HIS A 339 12.41 -6.70 -12.93
CA HIS A 339 12.02 -8.03 -13.40
C HIS A 339 10.53 -8.28 -13.11
N GLY A 340 9.72 -8.45 -14.16
CA GLY A 340 8.28 -8.66 -13.99
C GLY A 340 7.47 -7.41 -13.67
N SER A 341 8.10 -6.23 -13.65
CA SER A 341 7.38 -4.95 -13.51
C SER A 341 6.28 -4.81 -14.56
N TRP A 342 5.18 -4.15 -14.19
CA TRP A 342 4.05 -3.93 -15.09
C TRP A 342 4.49 -3.26 -16.41
N LEU A 343 3.96 -3.75 -17.54
CA LEU A 343 4.35 -3.39 -18.91
C LEU A 343 5.80 -3.72 -19.29
N GLY A 344 6.52 -4.49 -18.47
CA GLY A 344 7.97 -4.67 -18.62
C GLY A 344 8.76 -3.39 -18.36
N ALA A 345 8.16 -2.41 -17.67
CA ALA A 345 8.75 -1.10 -17.47
C ALA A 345 9.94 -1.16 -16.49
N PRO A 346 10.99 -0.32 -16.68
CA PRO A 346 12.09 -0.18 -15.75
C PRO A 346 11.67 0.72 -14.57
N ALA A 347 10.63 0.32 -13.86
CA ALA A 347 10.00 1.10 -12.79
C ALA A 347 10.54 0.72 -11.40
N GLY A 348 11.15 -0.45 -11.24
CA GLY A 348 11.62 -0.94 -9.94
C GLY A 348 12.70 -0.05 -9.34
N ILE A 349 12.90 -0.16 -8.03
CA ILE A 349 14.04 0.44 -7.31
C ILE A 349 15.25 -0.52 -7.26
N LEU A 350 15.03 -1.77 -7.64
CA LEU A 350 16.05 -2.77 -7.94
C LEU A 350 16.06 -3.05 -9.45
N ARG A 351 17.24 -3.34 -10.00
CA ARG A 351 17.40 -3.80 -11.38
C ARG A 351 16.86 -5.23 -11.52
N ALA A 352 16.71 -5.68 -12.76
CA ALA A 352 16.19 -7.01 -13.06
C ALA A 352 17.05 -8.17 -12.50
N ASP A 353 18.35 -7.94 -12.27
CA ASP A 353 19.26 -8.90 -11.62
C ASP A 353 19.20 -8.86 -10.06
N GLY A 354 18.32 -8.02 -9.51
CA GLY A 354 18.16 -7.79 -8.08
C GLY A 354 19.27 -6.94 -7.47
N SER A 355 20.09 -6.24 -8.25
CA SER A 355 21.02 -5.23 -7.72
C SER A 355 20.29 -3.91 -7.44
N ARG A 356 20.68 -3.21 -6.37
CA ARG A 356 20.07 -1.93 -5.98
C ARG A 356 20.37 -0.82 -6.99
N LYS A 357 19.37 -0.01 -7.34
CA LYS A 357 19.55 1.25 -8.09
C LYS A 357 19.82 2.41 -7.12
N PRO A 358 20.34 3.55 -7.61
CA PRO A 358 20.40 4.79 -6.83
C PRO A 358 19.07 5.19 -6.18
N ALA A 359 17.94 4.84 -6.80
CA ALA A 359 16.60 5.01 -6.26
C ALA A 359 16.37 4.29 -4.91
N TYR A 360 16.89 3.07 -4.76
CA TYR A 360 16.82 2.33 -3.50
C TYR A 360 17.56 3.08 -2.39
N ASP A 361 18.80 3.50 -2.66
CA ASP A 361 19.63 4.20 -1.69
C ASP A 361 19.04 5.56 -1.31
N ALA A 362 18.45 6.28 -2.27
CA ALA A 362 17.76 7.55 -2.05
C ALA A 362 16.53 7.36 -1.14
N LEU A 363 15.73 6.33 -1.38
CA LEU A 363 14.56 6.03 -0.56
C LEU A 363 14.96 5.56 0.84
N HIS A 364 16.00 4.72 0.94
CA HIS A 364 16.56 4.28 2.21
C HIS A 364 17.06 5.47 3.05
N ALA A 365 17.78 6.41 2.43
CA ALA A 365 18.28 7.61 3.10
C ALA A 365 17.14 8.47 3.69
N LEU A 366 15.99 8.50 3.04
CA LEU A 366 14.79 9.16 3.58
C LEU A 366 14.17 8.35 4.71
N ILE A 367 13.74 7.11 4.43
CA ILE A 367 12.91 6.31 5.34
C ILE A 367 13.67 5.85 6.59
N ARG A 368 14.95 5.45 6.44
CA ARG A 368 15.79 4.88 7.50
C ARG A 368 16.90 5.83 7.97
N GLY A 369 17.07 6.94 7.28
CA GLY A 369 17.95 8.05 7.69
C GLY A 369 17.14 9.21 8.25
N GLU A 370 16.68 10.10 7.38
CA GLU A 370 16.08 11.38 7.78
C GLU A 370 14.79 11.25 8.61
N TRP A 371 13.98 10.23 8.31
CA TRP A 371 12.66 10.05 8.90
C TRP A 371 12.65 9.01 10.01
N TRP A 372 13.81 8.48 10.38
CA TRP A 372 13.90 7.41 11.37
C TRP A 372 14.63 7.86 12.63
N MET A 373 14.08 7.50 13.78
CA MET A 373 14.83 7.59 15.03
C MET A 373 15.62 6.29 15.26
N GLY A 374 16.91 6.34 14.96
CA GLY A 374 17.85 5.28 15.34
C GLY A 374 18.00 5.14 16.86
N SER A 375 18.68 4.07 17.27
CA SER A 375 18.91 3.76 18.68
C SER A 375 19.60 4.91 19.42
N THR A 376 18.89 5.51 20.36
CA THR A 376 19.30 6.73 21.07
C THR A 376 19.21 6.51 22.58
N ASP A 377 20.30 6.75 23.30
CA ASP A 377 20.30 6.71 24.77
C ASP A 377 19.75 8.04 25.32
N LEU A 378 18.63 7.95 26.02
CA LEU A 378 17.95 9.06 26.68
C LEU A 378 17.99 8.88 28.20
N THR A 379 17.81 9.99 28.91
CA THR A 379 17.78 10.00 30.38
C THR A 379 16.46 10.58 30.87
N ALA A 380 15.83 9.89 31.82
CA ALA A 380 14.58 10.30 32.43
C ALA A 380 14.76 11.56 33.29
N ASP A 381 13.79 12.48 33.21
CA ASP A 381 13.76 13.70 34.03
C ASP A 381 13.39 13.41 35.51
N ALA A 382 13.16 14.46 36.31
CA ALA A 382 12.82 14.32 37.73
C ALA A 382 11.49 13.57 37.97
N ASP A 383 10.58 13.57 36.99
CA ASP A 383 9.30 12.87 37.01
C ASP A 383 9.38 11.50 36.32
N GLY A 384 10.60 11.00 36.06
CA GLY A 384 10.85 9.73 35.40
C GLY A 384 10.50 9.73 33.92
N ILE A 385 10.33 10.90 33.29
CA ILE A 385 9.90 11.00 31.89
C ILE A 385 11.09 10.97 30.94
N VAL A 386 11.03 10.06 29.97
CA VAL A 386 11.83 10.05 28.75
C VAL A 386 11.00 10.72 27.66
N ALA A 387 11.47 11.86 27.15
CA ALA A 387 10.85 12.56 26.05
C ALA A 387 11.34 11.99 24.71
N VAL A 388 10.41 11.55 23.87
CA VAL A 388 10.69 10.98 22.54
C VAL A 388 10.20 11.97 21.49
N ASP A 389 11.13 12.55 20.74
CA ASP A 389 10.84 13.43 19.59
C ASP A 389 11.35 12.74 18.32
N GLY A 390 10.42 12.26 17.50
CA GLY A 390 10.71 11.51 16.29
C GLY A 390 9.53 11.47 15.34
N PHE A 391 9.63 10.68 14.28
CA PHE A 391 8.50 10.48 13.36
C PHE A 391 7.40 9.64 14.02
N ALA A 392 6.14 9.90 13.66
CA ALA A 392 4.99 9.15 14.15
C ALA A 392 5.19 7.65 13.89
N GLY A 393 4.95 6.83 14.91
CA GLY A 393 5.16 5.38 14.80
C GLY A 393 5.30 4.67 16.13
N ARG A 394 5.75 3.41 16.05
CA ARG A 394 6.05 2.56 17.20
C ARG A 394 7.51 2.69 17.59
N TYR A 395 7.76 2.69 18.89
CA TYR A 395 9.08 2.81 19.49
C TYR A 395 9.29 1.71 20.51
N ARG A 396 10.49 1.12 20.50
CA ARG A 396 10.97 0.28 21.59
C ARG A 396 11.70 1.16 22.60
N VAL A 397 11.33 1.03 23.86
CA VAL A 397 11.99 1.69 25.00
C VAL A 397 12.55 0.61 25.89
N ASP A 398 13.88 0.59 26.02
CA ASP A 398 14.63 -0.41 26.77
C ASP A 398 15.43 0.27 27.89
N SER A 399 15.09 -0.05 29.14
CA SER A 399 15.76 0.47 30.34
C SER A 399 16.94 -0.40 30.81
N GLY A 400 17.25 -1.48 30.10
CA GLY A 400 18.18 -2.55 30.48
C GLY A 400 17.57 -3.62 31.39
N ALA A 401 16.56 -3.28 32.20
CA ALA A 401 15.85 -4.22 33.06
C ALA A 401 14.43 -4.55 32.57
N ALA A 402 13.83 -3.65 31.78
CA ALA A 402 12.54 -3.85 31.12
C ALA A 402 12.56 -3.22 29.72
N SER A 403 11.82 -3.82 28.80
CA SER A 403 11.66 -3.36 27.43
C SER A 403 10.19 -3.40 27.04
N ALA A 404 9.69 -2.35 26.39
CA ALA A 404 8.32 -2.28 25.88
C ALA A 404 8.28 -1.60 24.50
N VAL A 405 7.33 -2.02 23.66
CA VAL A 405 7.00 -1.33 22.41
C VAL A 405 5.77 -0.46 22.66
N VAL A 406 5.86 0.81 22.33
CA VAL A 406 4.83 1.81 22.57
C VAL A 406 4.55 2.63 21.31
N GLU A 407 3.29 2.98 21.09
CA GLU A 407 2.92 4.02 20.14
C GLU A 407 3.03 5.37 20.81
N VAL A 408 3.99 6.17 20.34
CA VAL A 408 4.28 7.46 20.93
C VAL A 408 3.33 8.49 20.29
N SER A 409 2.50 9.15 21.11
CA SER A 409 1.60 10.23 20.69
C SER A 409 1.79 11.44 21.59
N ASP A 410 1.31 12.61 21.15
CA ASP A 410 1.36 13.88 21.91
C ASP A 410 0.49 13.89 23.18
N SER A 411 -0.10 12.74 23.56
CA SER A 411 -1.06 12.60 24.65
C SER A 411 -0.42 12.15 25.98
N THR A 412 -1.21 11.52 26.85
CA THR A 412 -0.82 11.16 28.23
C THR A 412 0.43 10.26 28.23
N PRO A 413 1.38 10.47 29.17
CA PRO A 413 2.58 9.63 29.22
C PRO A 413 2.25 8.14 29.39
N ILE A 414 2.93 7.30 28.63
CA ILE A 414 2.82 5.83 28.75
C ILE A 414 3.75 5.37 29.86
N GLU A 415 3.21 4.66 30.86
CA GLU A 415 4.01 4.17 31.99
C GLU A 415 4.63 2.80 31.67
N ILE A 416 5.95 2.70 31.89
CA ILE A 416 6.72 1.45 31.82
C ILE A 416 7.24 1.16 33.21
N VAL A 417 6.83 0.02 33.76
CA VAL A 417 7.33 -0.48 35.05
C VAL A 417 8.69 -1.15 34.83
N VAL A 418 9.70 -0.65 35.53
CA VAL A 418 11.07 -1.15 35.50
C VAL A 418 11.36 -1.78 36.86
N ASP A 419 11.65 -3.09 36.87
CA ASP A 419 12.10 -3.79 38.07
C ASP A 419 13.64 -3.84 38.09
N PRO A 420 14.32 -3.03 38.90
CA PRO A 420 15.78 -3.00 38.94
C PRO A 420 16.41 -4.30 39.48
N ASP A 421 15.63 -5.16 40.13
CA ASP A 421 16.07 -6.41 40.75
C ASP A 421 15.74 -7.66 39.92
N ALA A 422 15.00 -7.51 38.82
CA ALA A 422 14.74 -8.57 37.86
C ALA A 422 15.98 -8.78 36.95
N ARG A 423 16.85 -9.73 37.31
CA ARG A 423 17.92 -10.22 36.43
C ARG A 423 17.75 -11.68 36.10
#